data_AF-A0A4Y2CEH9-F1
#
_entry.id   AF-A0A4Y2CEH9-F1
#
_cell.length_a   1.000
_cell.length_b   1.000
_cell.length_c   1.000
_cell.angle_alpha   90.00
_cell.angle_beta   90.00
_cell.angle_gamma   90.00
#
_symmetry.space_group_name_H-M   'P 1'
#
loop_
_entity.id
_entity.type
_entity.pdbx_description
1 polymer ?
#
loop_
_entity_poly.entity_id
_entity_poly.type
_entity_poly.pdbx_seq_one_letter_code
_entity_poly.pdbx_strand_id
1 'polypeptide(L)'
;MESGKLLHFKNLKQYRDETNATIDTNYFSITLKNMKDGFAERFEQFKTNKSTLAFIVNPLNTNTNEINIEPFGIDAGSLQMQLLDLKTKDL
;
A
#
# COMPACT_ATOMS: atom_id res chain seq x y z
N MET A 1 -3.24 5.28 31.20
CA MET A 1 -2.18 5.60 30.21
C MET A 1 -1.03 6.29 30.94
N GLU A 2 0.16 5.69 31.04
CA GLU A 2 1.30 6.32 31.73
C GLU A 2 1.75 7.59 30.99
N SER A 3 2.33 8.56 31.71
CA SER A 3 2.79 9.84 31.13
C SER A 3 3.74 9.66 29.94
N GLY A 4 4.50 8.56 29.90
CA GLY A 4 5.37 8.19 28.78
C GLY A 4 4.63 7.92 27.46
N LYS A 5 3.36 7.48 27.49
CA LYS A 5 2.57 7.19 26.27
C LYS A 5 2.00 8.43 25.60
N LEU A 6 1.83 9.54 26.34
CA LEU A 6 1.38 10.83 25.78
C LEU A 6 2.47 11.53 24.96
N LEU A 7 3.74 11.15 25.14
CA LEU A 7 4.87 11.75 24.39
C LEU A 7 4.71 11.59 22.87
N HIS A 8 4.06 10.51 22.43
CA HIS A 8 3.81 10.24 21.02
C HIS A 8 2.66 11.07 20.44
N PHE A 9 1.81 11.67 21.28
CA PHE A 9 0.66 12.49 20.88
C PHE A 9 0.89 13.96 21.22
N LYS A 10 1.80 14.62 20.49
CA LYS A 10 2.25 16.00 20.76
C LYS A 10 1.09 16.98 20.97
N ASN A 11 0.08 16.94 20.10
CA ASN A 11 -1.07 17.84 20.19
C ASN A 11 -1.96 17.57 21.41
N LEU A 12 -2.15 16.29 21.77
CA LEU A 12 -2.94 15.90 22.93
C LEU A 12 -2.22 16.25 24.24
N LYS A 13 -0.90 16.07 24.27
CA LYS A 13 -0.05 16.52 25.37
C LYS A 13 -0.13 18.04 25.54
N GLN A 14 0.05 18.79 24.45
CA GLN A 14 -0.05 20.26 24.45
C GLN A 14 -1.41 20.73 24.97
N TYR A 15 -2.50 20.17 24.44
CA TYR A 15 -3.86 20.51 24.90
C TYR A 15 -4.03 20.30 26.41
N ARG A 16 -3.57 19.16 26.94
CA ARG A 16 -3.61 18.88 28.39
C ARG A 16 -2.79 19.90 29.17
N ASP A 17 -1.58 20.21 28.72
CA ASP A 17 -0.65 21.10 29.41
C ASP A 17 -1.16 22.57 29.41
N GLU A 18 -1.83 23.00 28.33
CA GLU A 18 -2.39 24.35 28.20
C GLU A 18 -3.71 24.54 28.95
N THR A 19 -4.54 23.50 29.03
CA THR A 19 -5.91 23.59 29.55
C THR A 19 -6.11 22.93 30.91
N ASN A 20 -5.10 22.21 31.43
CA ASN A 20 -5.22 21.31 32.58
C ASN A 20 -6.37 20.29 32.45
N ALA A 21 -6.82 19.98 31.22
CA ALA A 21 -7.91 19.04 31.00
C ALA A 21 -7.54 17.61 31.44
N THR A 22 -8.47 16.93 32.11
CA THR A 22 -8.33 15.51 32.45
C THR A 22 -8.60 14.66 31.21
N ILE A 23 -7.64 13.83 30.83
CA ILE A 23 -7.82 12.85 29.74
C ILE A 23 -8.38 11.56 30.32
N ASP A 24 -9.58 11.16 29.89
CA ASP A 24 -10.10 9.82 30.17
C ASP A 24 -9.29 8.79 29.39
N THR A 25 -8.34 8.17 30.10
CA THR A 25 -7.43 7.21 29.48
C THR A 25 -8.10 5.89 29.12
N ASN A 26 -9.22 5.54 29.75
CA ASN A 26 -9.96 4.32 29.44
C ASN A 26 -10.72 4.50 28.13
N TYR A 27 -11.48 5.59 28.01
CA TYR A 27 -12.17 5.94 26.78
C TYR A 27 -11.20 6.08 25.60
N PHE A 28 -10.09 6.79 25.81
CA PHE A 28 -9.06 6.97 24.79
C PHE A 28 -8.45 5.64 24.33
N SER A 29 -8.17 4.72 25.27
CA SER A 29 -7.60 3.40 24.94
C SER A 29 -8.59 2.52 24.18
N ILE A 30 -9.88 2.53 24.55
CA ILE A 30 -10.94 1.79 23.84
C ILE A 30 -11.09 2.34 22.42
N THR A 31 -11.17 3.67 22.28
CA THR A 31 -11.31 4.33 20.98
C THR A 31 -10.12 4.00 20.05
N LEU A 32 -8.89 4.08 20.55
CA LEU A 32 -7.70 3.70 19.78
C LEU A 32 -7.73 2.24 19.35
N LYS A 33 -8.14 1.34 20.24
CA LYS A 33 -8.29 -0.08 19.90
C LYS A 33 -9.29 -0.28 18.77
N ASN A 34 -10.47 0.34 18.87
CA ASN A 34 -11.51 0.23 17.84
C ASN A 34 -11.06 0.81 16.49
N MET A 35 -10.32 1.92 16.49
CA MET A 35 -9.73 2.49 15.27
C MET A 35 -8.73 1.52 14.63
N LYS A 36 -7.84 0.93 15.43
CA LYS A 36 -6.85 -0.04 14.96
C LYS A 36 -7.54 -1.27 14.36
N ASP A 37 -8.50 -1.84 15.09
CA ASP A 37 -9.19 -3.06 14.68
C ASP A 37 -10.04 -2.82 13.41
N GLY A 38 -10.77 -1.69 13.34
CA GLY A 38 -11.55 -1.32 12.16
C GLY A 38 -10.72 -0.90 10.95
N PHE A 39 -9.49 -0.41 11.15
CA PHE A 39 -8.54 -0.20 10.06
C PHE A 39 -8.00 -1.54 9.56
N ALA A 40 -7.60 -2.44 10.46
CA ALA A 40 -7.08 -3.76 10.10
C ALA A 40 -8.11 -4.55 9.29
N GLU A 41 -9.38 -4.57 9.71
CA GLU A 41 -10.45 -5.24 8.98
C GLU A 41 -10.60 -4.71 7.54
N ARG A 42 -10.67 -3.38 7.38
CA ARG A 42 -10.77 -2.75 6.05
C ARG A 42 -9.52 -2.97 5.20
N PHE A 43 -8.34 -3.01 5.82
CA PHE A 43 -7.09 -3.26 5.13
C PHE A 43 -7.01 -4.71 4.61
N GLU A 44 -7.48 -5.68 5.39
CA GLU A 44 -7.61 -7.07 4.93
C GLU A 44 -8.61 -7.18 3.76
N GLN A 45 -9.78 -6.56 3.87
CA GLN A 45 -10.75 -6.49 2.77
C GLN A 45 -10.15 -5.84 1.52
N PHE A 46 -9.38 -4.76 1.68
CA PHE A 46 -8.67 -4.13 0.58
C PHE A 46 -7.68 -5.07 -0.11
N LYS A 47 -6.88 -5.84 0.65
CA LYS A 47 -5.94 -6.81 0.05
C LYS A 47 -6.67 -7.86 -0.80
N THR A 48 -7.77 -8.40 -0.30
CA THR A 48 -8.61 -9.37 -1.03
C THR A 48 -9.24 -8.74 -2.28
N ASN A 49 -9.79 -7.54 -2.15
CA ASN A 49 -10.41 -6.84 -3.29
C ASN A 49 -9.35 -6.35 -4.30
N LYS A 50 -8.11 -6.07 -3.87
CA LYS A 50 -7.00 -5.70 -4.74
C LYS A 50 -6.56 -6.87 -5.60
N SER A 51 -6.55 -8.12 -5.10
CA SER A 51 -6.34 -9.29 -5.98
C SER A 51 -7.45 -9.46 -7.01
N THR A 52 -8.68 -9.01 -6.71
CA THR A 52 -9.79 -8.95 -7.68
C THR A 52 -9.62 -7.82 -8.70
N LEU A 53 -8.96 -6.71 -8.30
CA LEU A 53 -8.63 -5.56 -9.16
C LEU A 53 -7.24 -5.66 -9.81
N ALA A 54 -6.49 -6.73 -9.55
CA ALA A 54 -5.28 -7.03 -10.30
C ALA A 54 -5.76 -7.24 -11.73
N PHE A 55 -5.52 -6.26 -12.59
CA PHE A 55 -5.71 -6.43 -14.02
C PHE A 55 -5.07 -7.77 -14.37
N ILE A 56 -5.81 -8.62 -15.08
CA ILE A 56 -5.19 -9.77 -15.72
C ILE A 56 -4.12 -9.16 -16.61
N VAL A 57 -2.87 -9.14 -16.11
CA VAL A 57 -1.72 -8.92 -16.93
C VAL A 57 -1.67 -10.20 -17.73
N ASN A 58 -2.47 -10.26 -18.80
CA ASN A 58 -2.28 -11.24 -19.84
C ASN A 58 -0.85 -11.00 -20.27
N PRO A 59 0.10 -11.90 -19.93
CA PRO A 59 1.43 -11.78 -20.50
C PRO A 59 1.17 -11.75 -22.00
N LEU A 60 1.73 -10.77 -22.70
CA LEU A 60 1.65 -10.70 -24.16
C LEU A 60 2.15 -12.05 -24.68
N ASN A 61 1.21 -12.96 -24.98
CA ASN A 61 1.51 -14.27 -25.54
C ASN A 61 1.57 -14.12 -27.05
N THR A 62 2.46 -13.22 -27.49
CA THR A 62 2.72 -12.93 -28.88
C THR A 62 4.09 -13.47 -29.22
N ASN A 63 4.18 -14.21 -30.31
CA ASN A 63 5.45 -14.61 -30.88
C ASN A 63 6.24 -13.33 -31.20
N THR A 64 7.43 -13.17 -30.62
CA THR A 64 8.27 -11.97 -30.82
C THR A 64 8.64 -11.78 -32.28
N ASN A 65 8.60 -12.85 -33.07
CA ASN A 65 8.90 -12.84 -34.51
C ASN A 65 7.74 -12.24 -35.35
N GLU A 66 6.55 -12.10 -34.78
CA GLU A 66 5.36 -11.54 -35.45
C GLU A 66 5.18 -10.03 -35.14
N ILE A 67 5.99 -9.46 -34.24
CA ILE A 67 5.92 -8.04 -33.90
C ILE A 67 6.69 -7.24 -34.96
N ASN A 68 5.97 -6.47 -35.78
CA ASN A 68 6.61 -5.58 -36.74
C ASN A 68 7.21 -4.35 -36.03
N ILE A 69 8.53 -4.35 -35.87
CA ILE A 69 9.28 -3.28 -35.19
C ILE A 69 10.02 -2.34 -36.14
N GLU A 70 10.09 -2.67 -37.43
CA GLU A 70 10.77 -1.89 -38.47
C GLU A 70 10.32 -0.42 -38.51
N PRO A 71 9.00 -0.09 -38.42
CA PRO A 71 8.53 1.29 -38.49
C PRO A 71 9.00 2.17 -37.33
N PHE A 72 9.45 1.57 -36.23
CA PHE A 72 9.77 2.26 -34.99
C PHE A 72 11.27 2.42 -34.75
N GLY A 73 12.12 1.85 -35.62
CA GLY A 73 13.58 1.89 -35.47
C GLY A 73 14.06 1.24 -34.17
N ILE A 74 13.30 0.30 -33.62
CA ILE A 74 13.62 -0.38 -32.36
C ILE A 74 14.60 -1.52 -32.65
N ASP A 75 15.67 -1.60 -31.84
CA ASP A 75 16.59 -2.72 -31.89
C ASP A 75 15.92 -4.02 -31.40
N ALA A 76 15.98 -5.06 -32.22
CA ALA A 76 15.35 -6.36 -31.95
C ALA A 76 15.93 -7.02 -30.68
N GLY A 77 17.23 -6.88 -30.44
CA GLY A 77 17.89 -7.44 -29.26
C GLY A 77 17.42 -6.77 -27.96
N SER A 78 17.34 -5.44 -27.97
CA SER A 78 16.83 -4.66 -26.83
C SER A 78 15.38 -5.00 -26.51
N LEU A 79 14.51 -5.17 -27.52
CA LEU A 79 13.13 -5.56 -27.30
C LEU A 79 13.02 -6.98 -26.72
N GLN A 80 13.81 -7.93 -27.22
CA GLN A 80 13.84 -9.30 -26.68
C GLN A 80 14.26 -9.32 -25.21
N MET A 81 15.26 -8.52 -24.83
CA MET A 81 15.71 -8.42 -23.43
C MET A 81 14.62 -7.83 -22.52
N GLN A 82 13.89 -6.81 -22.97
CA GLN A 82 12.78 -6.24 -22.21
C GLN A 82 11.61 -7.22 -22.05
N LEU A 83 11.29 -8.00 -23.09
CA LEU A 83 10.26 -9.03 -23.03
C LEU A 83 10.66 -10.21 -22.14
N LEU A 84 11.96 -10.57 -22.11
CA LEU A 84 12.50 -11.58 -21.19
C LEU A 84 12.38 -11.11 -19.74
N ASP A 85 12.81 -9.88 -19.44
CA ASP A 85 12.68 -9.28 -18.10
C ASP A 85 11.21 -9.26 -17.64
N LEU A 86 10.29 -8.89 -18.54
CA LEU A 86 8.85 -8.87 -18.25
C LEU A 86 8.28 -10.27 -17.97
N LYS A 87 8.78 -11.33 -18.63
CA LYS A 87 8.41 -12.72 -18.33
C LYS A 87 8.93 -13.21 -16.99
N THR A 88 10.09 -12.70 -16.55
CA THR A 88 10.75 -13.13 -15.31
C THR A 88 10.37 -12.30 -14.10
N LYS A 89 9.67 -11.18 -14.29
CA LYS A 89 9.06 -10.43 -13.20
C LYS A 89 7.84 -11.20 -12.71
N ASP A 90 7.98 -11.83 -11.55
CA ASP A 90 6.82 -12.34 -10.79
C ASP A 90 5.81 -11.21 -10.61
N LEU A 91 4.58 -11.46 -11.08
CA LEU A 91 3.41 -10.58 -10.96
C LEU A 91 2.83 -10.58 -9.55
#